data_AF-A0A1A9EYW7-F1
#
_entry.id   AF-A0A1A9EYW7-F1
#
_cell.length_a   1.000
_cell.length_b   1.000
_cell.length_c   1.000
_cell.angle_alpha   90.00
_cell.angle_beta   90.00
_cell.angle_gamma   90.00
#
_symmetry.space_group_name_H-M   'P 1'
#
loop_
_entity.id
_entity.type
_entity.pdbx_description
1 polymer ?
#
loop_
_entity_poly.entity_id
_entity_poly.type
_entity_poly.pdbx_seq_one_letter_code
_entity_poly.pdbx_strand_id
1 'polypeptide(L)'
;MHGALRHCALLLCLGVLLSACGQSSPEAMLDNYSDRVARVLQESIDSRLDAAPAIAPLPPRRQRLLPLTDLRQGLIEVLPLRHCNLLGLIAQRNSSLGKVMLPSKQLVYEMRLLSQVRDCRAQLAQRLNARTDTDAKLIQQLDSIYRLKAQELPAVLWNAIYASREMESNFSIGAPPAAAAPG
;
A
#
# COMPACT_ATOMS: atom_id res chain seq x y z
N MET A 1 -61.73 26.56 28.75
CA MET A 1 -61.26 26.13 27.40
C MET A 1 -60.28 27.11 26.74
N HIS A 2 -60.34 28.43 26.98
CA HIS A 2 -59.44 29.41 26.32
C HIS A 2 -57.98 29.39 26.82
N GLY A 3 -57.75 29.01 28.09
CA GLY A 3 -56.39 28.88 28.65
C GLY A 3 -55.57 27.79 27.98
N ALA A 4 -56.14 26.60 27.78
CA ALA A 4 -55.46 25.48 27.11
C ALA A 4 -55.08 25.80 25.65
N LEU A 5 -55.94 26.53 24.93
CA LEU A 5 -55.69 26.94 23.55
C LEU A 5 -54.51 27.93 23.45
N ARG A 6 -54.40 28.88 24.40
CA ARG A 6 -53.28 29.83 24.46
C ARG A 6 -51.95 29.15 24.78
N HIS A 7 -51.94 28.15 25.66
CA HIS A 7 -50.73 27.40 26.00
C HIS A 7 -50.28 26.49 24.84
N CYS A 8 -51.22 25.85 24.13
CA CYS A 8 -50.91 25.12 22.89
C CYS A 8 -50.33 26.04 21.82
N ALA A 9 -50.91 27.22 21.60
CA ALA A 9 -50.38 28.19 20.62
C ALA A 9 -48.97 28.67 20.99
N LEU A 10 -48.70 28.90 22.28
CA LEU A 10 -47.38 29.33 22.76
C LEU A 10 -46.33 28.21 22.62
N LEU A 11 -46.69 26.96 22.91
CA LEU A 11 -45.83 25.80 22.70
C LEU A 11 -45.56 25.55 21.21
N LEU A 12 -46.56 25.78 20.35
CA LEU A 12 -46.41 25.62 18.90
C LEU A 12 -45.50 26.72 18.32
N CYS A 13 -45.67 27.97 18.74
CA CYS A 13 -44.75 29.07 18.39
C CYS A 13 -43.33 28.80 18.88
N LEU A 14 -43.16 28.32 20.11
CA LEU A 14 -41.85 27.98 20.66
C LEU A 14 -41.20 26.83 19.86
N GLY A 15 -41.97 25.82 19.47
CA GLY A 15 -41.50 24.72 18.61
C GLY A 15 -41.04 25.20 17.23
N VAL A 16 -41.78 26.13 16.60
CA VAL A 16 -41.38 26.73 15.32
C VAL A 16 -40.10 27.54 15.46
N LEU A 17 -39.97 28.35 16.52
CA LEU A 17 -38.77 29.15 16.78
C LEU A 17 -37.53 28.29 17.08
N LEU A 18 -37.71 27.12 17.71
CA LEU A 18 -36.64 26.15 17.96
C LEU A 18 -36.23 25.37 16.70
N SER A 19 -37.14 25.18 15.73
CA SER A 19 -36.83 24.50 14.45
C SER A 19 -36.12 25.38 13.42
N ALA A 20 -36.08 26.70 13.63
CA ALA A 20 -35.43 27.65 12.72
C ALA A 20 -33.90 27.72 12.90
N CYS A 21 -33.35 27.06 13.92
CA CYS A 21 -31.91 27.02 14.17
C CYS A 21 -31.39 25.60 13.94
N GLY A 22 -30.79 25.37 12.77
CA GLY A 22 -29.86 24.26 12.58
C GLY A 22 -30.30 23.23 11.55
N GLN A 23 -30.27 23.60 10.28
CA GLN A 23 -30.18 22.67 9.16
C GLN A 23 -29.42 23.30 7.99
N SER A 24 -28.20 23.77 8.25
CA SER A 24 -27.22 23.82 7.16
C SER A 24 -26.76 22.39 6.92
N SER A 25 -27.44 21.69 6.02
CA SER A 25 -26.97 20.38 5.60
C SER A 25 -25.57 20.53 4.96
N PRO A 26 -24.74 19.48 4.97
CA PRO A 26 -23.42 19.51 4.33
C PRO A 26 -23.49 20.00 2.88
N GLU A 27 -24.58 19.70 2.17
CA GLU A 27 -24.87 20.13 0.81
C GLU A 27 -25.04 21.65 0.74
N ALA A 28 -25.86 22.24 1.60
CA ALA A 28 -26.06 23.70 1.66
C ALA A 28 -24.78 24.48 2.00
N MET A 29 -23.82 23.86 2.69
CA MET A 29 -22.50 24.45 2.96
C MET A 29 -21.56 24.39 1.73
N LEU A 30 -21.76 23.41 0.84
CA LEU A 30 -20.98 23.25 -0.38
C LEU A 30 -21.45 24.20 -1.50
N ASP A 31 -22.74 24.55 -1.54
CA ASP A 31 -23.35 25.33 -2.64
C ASP A 31 -22.63 26.65 -2.95
N ASN A 32 -22.09 27.34 -1.94
CA ASN A 32 -21.36 28.60 -2.11
C ASN A 32 -19.88 28.51 -1.73
N TYR A 33 -19.35 27.30 -1.56
CA TYR A 33 -17.98 27.09 -1.10
C TYR A 33 -16.95 27.65 -2.08
N SER A 34 -17.08 27.35 -3.37
CA SER A 34 -16.22 27.88 -4.43
C SER A 34 -16.20 29.41 -4.43
N ASP A 35 -17.37 30.03 -4.33
CA ASP A 35 -17.50 31.49 -4.28
C ASP A 35 -16.82 32.10 -3.05
N ARG A 36 -16.91 31.41 -1.90
CA ARG A 36 -16.22 31.84 -0.67
C ARG A 36 -14.71 31.76 -0.83
N VAL A 37 -14.20 30.68 -1.41
CA VAL A 37 -12.75 30.51 -1.66
C VAL A 37 -12.27 31.57 -2.67
N ALA A 38 -13.01 31.80 -3.76
CA ALA A 38 -12.72 32.83 -4.76
C ALA A 38 -12.60 34.23 -4.13
N ARG A 39 -13.55 34.60 -3.26
CA ARG A 39 -13.51 35.89 -2.54
C ARG A 39 -12.29 36.02 -1.62
N VAL A 40 -11.92 34.95 -0.92
CA VAL A 40 -10.76 34.96 0.00
C VAL A 40 -9.45 35.06 -0.79
N LEU A 41 -9.35 34.35 -1.91
CA LEU A 41 -8.17 34.37 -2.77
C LEU A 41 -8.11 35.64 -3.65
N GLN A 42 -9.21 36.40 -3.73
CA GLN A 42 -9.37 37.52 -4.66
C GLN A 42 -9.15 37.10 -6.13
N GLU A 43 -9.38 35.83 -6.44
CA GLU A 43 -9.27 35.26 -7.78
C GLU A 43 -10.62 34.72 -8.25
N SER A 44 -10.94 34.93 -9.52
CA SER A 44 -12.10 34.28 -10.14
C SER A 44 -11.82 32.78 -10.29
N ILE A 45 -12.55 31.95 -9.57
CA ILE A 45 -12.52 30.49 -9.74
C ILE A 45 -13.60 30.11 -10.75
N ASP A 46 -13.20 29.49 -11.85
CA ASP A 46 -14.16 28.82 -12.73
C ASP A 46 -14.67 27.56 -12.03
N SER A 47 -15.91 27.61 -11.56
CA SER A 47 -16.59 26.49 -10.91
C SER A 47 -17.15 25.48 -11.91
N ARG A 48 -17.06 25.76 -13.22
CA ARG A 48 -17.29 24.76 -14.26
C ARG A 48 -16.10 23.82 -14.26
N LEU A 49 -16.23 22.77 -13.47
CA LEU A 49 -15.43 21.57 -13.64
C LEU A 49 -15.83 20.96 -14.99
N ASP A 50 -15.24 21.47 -16.08
CA ASP A 50 -15.17 20.70 -17.32
C ASP A 50 -14.67 19.31 -16.93
N ALA A 51 -15.40 18.26 -17.34
CA ALA A 51 -15.13 16.89 -16.92
C ALA A 51 -13.63 16.63 -17.06
N ALA A 52 -12.91 16.63 -15.93
CA ALA A 52 -11.47 16.49 -15.93
C ALA A 52 -11.13 15.24 -16.75
N PRO A 53 -10.09 15.27 -17.60
CA PRO A 53 -9.76 14.12 -18.42
C PRO A 53 -9.69 12.89 -17.53
N ALA A 54 -10.48 11.88 -17.87
CA ALA A 54 -10.66 10.70 -17.03
C ALA A 54 -9.27 10.16 -16.67
N ILE A 55 -8.90 10.27 -15.39
CA ILE A 55 -7.63 9.73 -14.91
C ILE A 55 -7.71 8.23 -15.17
N ALA A 56 -6.77 7.70 -15.95
CA ALA A 56 -6.75 6.28 -16.24
C ALA A 56 -6.61 5.51 -14.91
N PRO A 57 -7.48 4.53 -14.63
CA PRO A 57 -7.37 3.75 -13.41
C PRO A 57 -6.04 3.00 -13.41
N LEU A 58 -5.47 2.83 -12.23
CA LEU A 58 -4.29 1.97 -12.11
C LEU A 58 -4.67 0.54 -12.54
N PRO A 59 -3.88 -0.13 -13.41
CA PRO A 59 -4.23 -1.46 -13.91
C PRO A 59 -4.51 -2.48 -12.80
N PRO A 60 -5.34 -3.50 -13.00
CA PRO A 60 -5.61 -4.51 -11.98
C PRO A 60 -4.33 -5.12 -11.41
N ARG A 61 -4.32 -5.50 -10.13
CA ARG A 61 -3.10 -6.01 -9.46
C ARG A 61 -2.36 -7.09 -10.25
N ARG A 62 -3.08 -8.02 -10.89
CA ARG A 62 -2.51 -9.11 -11.70
C ARG A 62 -1.64 -8.61 -12.88
N GLN A 63 -1.94 -7.44 -13.43
CA GLN A 63 -1.20 -6.85 -14.54
C GLN A 63 0.01 -6.02 -14.06
N ARG A 64 0.07 -5.67 -12.76
CA ARG A 64 1.17 -4.89 -12.17
C ARG A 64 2.23 -5.76 -11.49
N LEU A 65 1.92 -7.02 -11.23
CA LEU A 65 2.85 -7.97 -10.61
C LEU A 65 3.98 -8.29 -11.59
N LEU A 66 5.19 -7.90 -11.23
CA LEU A 66 6.39 -8.32 -11.94
C LEU A 66 6.73 -9.76 -11.54
N PRO A 67 7.04 -10.63 -12.51
CA PRO A 67 7.41 -12.00 -12.22
C PRO A 67 8.74 -12.04 -11.44
N LEU A 68 8.84 -13.00 -10.52
CA LEU A 68 10.03 -13.26 -9.72
C LEU A 68 10.37 -14.74 -9.81
N THR A 69 11.66 -15.06 -9.78
CA THR A 69 12.15 -16.43 -9.79
C THR A 69 11.82 -17.10 -8.47
N ASP A 70 11.11 -18.23 -8.54
CA ASP A 70 10.83 -19.05 -7.37
C ASP A 70 12.03 -19.93 -7.03
N LEU A 71 13.04 -19.32 -6.42
CA LEU A 71 14.20 -20.03 -5.92
C LEU A 71 13.87 -20.69 -4.58
N ARG A 72 13.64 -22.01 -4.59
CA ARG A 72 13.47 -22.84 -3.39
C ARG A 72 14.54 -23.91 -3.37
N GLN A 73 15.37 -23.89 -2.34
CA GLN A 73 16.43 -24.87 -2.18
C GLN A 73 15.92 -26.07 -1.39
N GLY A 74 16.31 -27.27 -1.81
CA GLY A 74 16.00 -28.52 -1.12
C GLY A 74 16.71 -28.63 0.22
N LEU A 75 16.21 -29.46 1.15
CA LEU A 75 16.73 -29.57 2.52
C LEU A 75 18.22 -29.95 2.58
N ILE A 76 18.73 -30.72 1.62
CA ILE A 76 20.14 -31.15 1.55
C ILE A 76 21.03 -30.02 1.02
N GLU A 77 20.55 -29.27 0.02
CA GLU A 77 21.28 -28.18 -0.65
C GLU A 77 21.57 -27.00 0.29
N VAL A 78 20.85 -26.93 1.42
CA VAL A 78 20.89 -25.80 2.37
C VAL A 78 21.71 -26.12 3.61
N LEU A 79 22.12 -27.37 3.82
CA LEU A 79 22.96 -27.76 4.96
C LEU A 79 24.30 -26.99 5.01
N PRO A 80 25.00 -26.75 3.88
CA PRO A 80 26.22 -25.94 3.87
C PRO A 80 25.98 -24.50 4.36
N LEU A 81 24.78 -23.96 4.10
CA LEU A 81 24.37 -22.58 4.42
C LEU A 81 24.10 -22.36 5.92
N ARG A 82 24.15 -23.41 6.75
CA ARG A 82 24.06 -23.31 8.22
C ARG A 82 25.07 -22.31 8.80
N HIS A 83 26.29 -22.34 8.29
CA HIS A 83 27.38 -21.46 8.71
C HIS A 83 27.10 -19.99 8.41
N CYS A 84 26.16 -19.70 7.50
CA CYS A 84 25.74 -18.36 7.12
C CYS A 84 24.47 -17.89 7.84
N ASN A 85 23.92 -18.66 8.78
CA ASN A 85 22.63 -18.40 9.45
C ASN A 85 21.42 -18.27 8.48
N LEU A 86 21.52 -18.82 7.27
CA LEU A 86 20.48 -18.69 6.23
C LEU A 86 19.33 -19.68 6.40
N LEU A 87 19.50 -20.74 7.20
CA LEU A 87 18.49 -21.80 7.35
C LEU A 87 17.12 -21.27 7.76
N GLY A 88 17.08 -20.31 8.71
CA GLY A 88 15.81 -19.76 9.19
C GLY A 88 15.06 -19.04 8.08
N LEU A 89 15.75 -18.24 7.28
CA LEU A 89 15.18 -17.54 6.13
C LEU A 89 14.71 -18.54 5.06
N ILE A 90 15.53 -19.53 4.74
CA ILE A 90 15.17 -20.55 3.75
C ILE A 90 13.94 -21.34 4.21
N ALA A 91 13.89 -21.77 5.48
CA ALA A 91 12.74 -22.45 6.06
C ALA A 91 11.48 -21.56 6.03
N GLN A 92 11.61 -20.27 6.36
CA GLN A 92 10.52 -19.32 6.26
C GLN A 92 9.96 -19.26 4.83
N ARG A 93 10.83 -19.20 3.82
CA ARG A 93 10.42 -19.16 2.40
C ARG A 93 9.80 -20.46 1.92
N ASN A 94 10.31 -21.60 2.39
CA ASN A 94 9.81 -22.93 2.02
C ASN A 94 8.50 -23.31 2.73
N SER A 95 8.14 -22.63 3.82
CA SER A 95 6.91 -22.87 4.57
C SER A 95 5.64 -22.56 3.76
N SER A 96 4.49 -23.10 4.18
CA SER A 96 3.18 -22.78 3.58
C SER A 96 2.88 -21.28 3.57
N LEU A 97 3.24 -20.57 4.65
CA LEU A 97 3.10 -19.11 4.72
C LEU A 97 4.08 -18.40 3.77
N GLY A 98 5.25 -18.99 3.55
CA GLY A 98 6.23 -18.55 2.56
C GLY A 98 5.69 -18.61 1.13
N LYS A 99 4.88 -19.61 0.79
CA LYS A 99 4.27 -19.77 -0.55
C LYS A 99 3.27 -18.66 -0.90
N VAL A 100 2.61 -18.11 0.12
CA VAL A 100 1.59 -17.07 -0.02
C VAL A 100 2.03 -15.74 0.61
N MET A 101 3.35 -15.53 0.70
CA MET A 101 3.93 -14.36 1.34
C MET A 101 3.46 -13.07 0.64
N LEU A 102 2.94 -12.13 1.43
CA LEU A 102 2.54 -10.81 0.91
C LEU A 102 3.76 -10.07 0.34
N PRO A 103 3.61 -9.28 -0.74
CA PRO A 103 4.74 -8.57 -1.36
C PRO A 103 5.57 -7.71 -0.40
N SER A 104 4.91 -7.03 0.55
CA SER A 104 5.60 -6.25 1.59
C SER A 104 6.45 -7.10 2.53
N LYS A 105 5.98 -8.29 2.90
CA LYS A 105 6.76 -9.25 3.71
C LYS A 105 7.89 -9.88 2.89
N GLN A 106 7.66 -10.10 1.60
CA GLN A 106 8.69 -10.60 0.69
C GLN A 106 9.83 -9.59 0.55
N LEU A 107 9.57 -8.28 0.46
CA LEU A 107 10.62 -7.28 0.45
C LEU A 107 11.50 -7.35 1.71
N VAL A 108 10.88 -7.41 2.90
CA VAL A 108 11.62 -7.55 4.17
C VAL A 108 12.46 -8.83 4.18
N TYR A 109 11.91 -9.93 3.69
CA TYR A 109 12.60 -11.20 3.57
C TYR A 109 13.84 -11.08 2.66
N GLU A 110 13.66 -10.57 1.44
CA GLU A 110 14.74 -10.48 0.44
C GLU A 110 15.86 -9.54 0.89
N MET A 111 15.53 -8.43 1.58
CA MET A 111 16.55 -7.54 2.17
C MET A 111 17.39 -8.26 3.25
N ARG A 112 16.75 -9.05 4.13
CA ARG A 112 17.47 -9.84 5.15
C ARG A 112 18.35 -10.91 4.51
N LEU A 113 17.81 -11.60 3.50
CA LEU A 113 18.54 -12.63 2.75
C LEU A 113 19.78 -12.03 2.10
N LEU A 114 19.64 -10.94 1.36
CA LEU A 114 20.75 -10.26 0.68
C LEU A 114 21.81 -9.78 1.66
N SER A 115 21.42 -9.24 2.81
CA SER A 115 22.37 -8.84 3.86
C SER A 115 23.15 -10.05 4.38
N GLN A 116 22.47 -11.11 4.80
CA GLN A 116 23.14 -12.29 5.37
C GLN A 116 24.03 -13.01 4.36
N VAL A 117 23.59 -13.10 3.09
CA VAL A 117 24.40 -13.68 2.02
C VAL A 117 25.66 -12.83 1.78
N ARG A 118 25.53 -11.50 1.73
CA ARG A 118 26.68 -10.59 1.58
C ARG A 118 27.67 -10.76 2.73
N ASP A 119 27.17 -10.79 3.96
CA ASP A 119 28.01 -10.88 5.15
C ASP A 119 28.71 -12.25 5.21
N CYS A 120 28.02 -13.34 4.85
CA CYS A 120 28.64 -14.67 4.79
C CYS A 120 29.73 -14.75 3.70
N ARG A 121 29.50 -14.15 2.53
CA ARG A 121 30.50 -14.08 1.45
C ARG A 121 31.77 -13.36 1.93
N ALA A 122 31.62 -12.26 2.65
CA ALA A 122 32.76 -11.53 3.22
C ALA A 122 33.53 -12.37 4.26
N GLN A 123 32.81 -13.07 5.14
CA GLN A 123 33.42 -13.95 6.15
C GLN A 123 34.18 -15.12 5.50
N LEU A 124 33.60 -15.77 4.49
CA LEU A 124 34.27 -16.87 3.76
C LEU A 124 35.48 -16.36 2.98
N ALA A 125 35.40 -15.16 2.40
CA ALA A 125 36.53 -14.53 1.72
C ALA A 125 37.69 -14.21 2.67
N GLN A 126 37.45 -13.97 3.96
CA GLN A 126 38.52 -13.73 4.93
C GLN A 126 39.23 -15.02 5.39
N ARG A 127 38.61 -16.20 5.23
CA ARG A 127 39.19 -17.51 5.61
C ARG A 127 40.22 -18.03 4.60
N LEU A 128 40.90 -17.15 3.87
CA LEU A 128 41.80 -17.42 2.72
C LEU A 128 42.88 -18.47 2.97
N ASN A 129 43.26 -18.74 4.22
CA ASN A 129 44.32 -19.68 4.56
C ASN A 129 43.85 -21.14 4.71
N ALA A 130 42.55 -21.44 4.58
CA ALA A 130 41.98 -22.77 4.84
C ALA A 130 40.91 -23.20 3.80
N ARG A 131 41.05 -22.79 2.53
CA ARG A 131 40.05 -23.13 1.49
C ARG A 131 40.00 -24.63 1.21
N THR A 132 38.88 -25.25 1.55
CA THR A 132 38.52 -26.59 1.07
C THR A 132 37.75 -26.51 -0.25
N ASP A 133 37.69 -27.60 -1.03
CA ASP A 133 36.83 -27.69 -2.23
C ASP A 133 35.34 -27.41 -1.90
N THR A 134 34.92 -27.80 -0.70
CA THR A 134 33.57 -27.52 -0.17
C THR A 134 33.31 -26.03 -0.01
N ASP A 135 34.29 -25.26 0.48
CA ASP A 135 34.16 -23.80 0.64
C ASP A 135 34.07 -23.10 -0.73
N ALA A 136 34.83 -23.58 -1.71
CA ALA A 136 34.77 -23.03 -3.08
C ALA A 136 33.38 -23.20 -3.70
N LYS A 137 32.78 -24.40 -3.57
CA LYS A 137 31.41 -24.67 -4.05
C LYS A 137 30.36 -23.82 -3.31
N LEU A 138 30.51 -23.67 -1.99
CA LEU A 138 29.61 -22.84 -1.19
C LEU A 138 29.67 -21.36 -1.60
N ILE A 139 30.87 -20.81 -1.83
CA ILE A 139 31.05 -19.44 -2.29
C ILE A 139 30.36 -19.25 -3.65
N GLN A 140 30.56 -20.18 -4.59
CA GLN A 140 29.92 -20.12 -5.90
C GLN A 140 28.38 -20.16 -5.78
N GLN A 141 27.85 -21.01 -4.91
CA GLN A 141 26.41 -21.08 -4.63
C GLN A 141 25.90 -19.74 -4.07
N LEU A 142 26.57 -19.16 -3.07
CA LEU A 142 26.21 -17.86 -2.49
C LEU A 142 26.29 -16.72 -3.50
N ASP A 143 27.30 -16.71 -4.37
CA ASP A 143 27.43 -15.71 -5.44
C ASP A 143 26.27 -15.80 -6.44
N SER A 144 25.86 -17.01 -6.81
CA SER A 144 24.72 -17.21 -7.71
C SER A 144 23.41 -16.70 -7.10
N ILE A 145 23.16 -17.01 -5.83
CA ILE A 145 22.00 -16.54 -5.07
C ILE A 145 22.02 -15.02 -4.98
N TYR A 146 23.15 -14.44 -4.57
CA TYR A 146 23.29 -13.01 -4.40
C TYR A 146 23.03 -12.26 -5.70
N ARG A 147 23.62 -12.69 -6.81
CA ARG A 147 23.46 -12.05 -8.12
C ARG A 147 21.99 -12.06 -8.56
N LEU A 148 21.35 -13.23 -8.51
CA LEU A 148 19.94 -13.37 -8.88
C LEU A 148 19.06 -12.45 -8.02
N LYS A 149 19.19 -12.55 -6.69
CA LYS A 149 18.34 -11.79 -5.76
C LYS A 149 18.58 -10.29 -5.80
N ALA A 150 19.82 -9.86 -6.03
CA ALA A 150 20.14 -8.45 -6.19
C ALA A 150 19.56 -7.88 -7.49
N GLN A 151 19.59 -8.66 -8.59
CA GLN A 151 18.96 -8.28 -9.86
C GLN A 151 17.44 -8.19 -9.77
N GLU A 152 16.81 -9.04 -8.95
CA GLU A 152 15.35 -9.03 -8.74
C GLU A 152 14.88 -7.99 -7.72
N LEU A 153 15.77 -7.42 -6.90
CA LEU A 153 15.40 -6.49 -5.84
C LEU A 153 14.53 -5.31 -6.33
N PRO A 154 14.79 -4.68 -7.49
CA PRO A 154 13.89 -3.64 -8.03
C PRO A 154 12.47 -4.16 -8.29
N ALA A 155 12.32 -5.38 -8.81
CA ALA A 155 11.02 -5.99 -9.05
C ALA A 155 10.30 -6.37 -7.74
N VAL A 156 11.05 -6.84 -6.74
CA VAL A 156 10.54 -7.09 -5.39
C VAL A 156 10.02 -5.80 -4.76
N LEU A 157 10.79 -4.71 -4.87
CA LEU A 157 10.40 -3.39 -4.37
C LEU A 157 9.14 -2.87 -5.09
N TRP A 158 9.11 -2.96 -6.41
CA TRP A 158 7.94 -2.61 -7.21
C TRP A 158 6.69 -3.37 -6.74
N ASN A 159 6.78 -4.69 -6.58
CA ASN A 159 5.67 -5.52 -6.13
C ASN A 159 5.21 -5.13 -4.71
N ALA A 160 6.14 -4.78 -3.82
CA ALA A 160 5.81 -4.34 -2.47
C ALA A 160 5.00 -3.03 -2.44
N ILE A 161 5.28 -2.10 -3.36
CA ILE A 161 4.61 -0.80 -3.44
C ILE A 161 3.32 -0.91 -4.26
N TYR A 162 3.40 -1.43 -5.48
CA TYR A 162 2.34 -1.33 -6.48
C TYR A 162 1.43 -2.56 -6.58
N ALA A 163 1.84 -3.70 -6.02
CA ALA A 163 1.03 -4.93 -6.05
C ALA A 163 0.39 -5.26 -4.69
N SER A 164 0.30 -4.28 -3.78
CA SER A 164 -0.45 -4.40 -2.52
C SER A 164 -1.96 -4.26 -2.75
N ARG A 165 -2.78 -4.82 -1.85
CA ARG A 165 -4.25 -4.69 -1.94
C ARG A 165 -4.69 -3.27 -1.58
N GLU A 166 -3.93 -2.64 -0.71
CA GLU A 166 -4.07 -1.27 -0.25
C GLU A 166 -3.90 -0.30 -1.42
N MET A 167 -2.90 -0.53 -2.28
CA MET A 167 -2.71 0.24 -3.52
C MET A 167 -3.90 0.08 -4.48
N GLU A 168 -4.43 -1.13 -4.63
CA GLU A 168 -5.61 -1.38 -5.46
C GLU A 168 -6.87 -0.70 -4.91
N SER A 169 -7.08 -0.73 -3.59
CA SER A 169 -8.22 -0.07 -2.95
C SER A 169 -8.15 1.46 -3.05
N ASN A 170 -7.02 2.07 -2.69
CA ASN A 170 -6.89 3.52 -2.57
C ASN A 170 -6.80 4.25 -3.92
N PHE A 171 -6.37 3.55 -4.97
CA PHE A 171 -6.23 4.11 -6.32
C PHE A 171 -7.23 3.49 -7.30
N SER A 172 -8.29 2.86 -6.78
CA SER A 172 -9.48 2.57 -7.56
C SER A 172 -10.27 3.86 -7.80
N ILE A 173 -10.82 4.02 -9.00
CA ILE A 173 -11.69 5.17 -9.29
C ILE A 173 -12.97 4.98 -8.48
N GLY A 174 -13.26 5.93 -7.58
CA GLY A 174 -14.51 5.96 -6.81
C GLY A 174 -15.74 6.16 -7.70
N ALA A 175 -16.94 6.02 -7.11
CA ALA A 175 -18.16 6.38 -7.81
C ALA A 175 -18.09 7.84 -8.31
N PRO A 176 -18.65 8.16 -9.49
CA PRO A 176 -18.71 9.54 -9.95
C PRO A 176 -19.36 10.42 -8.86
N PRO A 177 -18.93 11.69 -8.70
CA PRO A 177 -19.55 12.59 -7.75
C PRO A 177 -21.06 12.63 -8.03
N ALA A 178 -21.86 12.61 -6.95
CA ALA A 178 -23.31 12.73 -7.08
C ALA A 178 -23.60 13.97 -7.92
N ALA A 179 -24.25 13.79 -9.07
CA ALA A 179 -24.61 14.89 -9.94
C ALA A 179 -25.41 15.91 -9.12
N ALA A 180 -24.98 17.18 -9.13
CA ALA A 180 -25.77 18.26 -8.58
C ALA A 180 -27.15 18.20 -9.24
N ALA A 181 -28.19 18.08 -8.43
CA ALA A 181 -29.56 18.05 -8.94
C ALA A 181 -29.81 19.35 -9.73
N PRO A 182 -30.45 19.29 -10.91
CA PRO A 182 -30.88 20.50 -11.59
C PRO A 182 -31.92 21.20 -10.70
N GLY A 183 -31.65 22.48 -10.43
CA GLY A 183 -32.54 23.37 -9.66
C GLY A 183 -33.82 23.74 -10.39
#